data_AF-A0A3M1ZC53-F1
#
_entry.id   AF-A0A3M1ZC53-F1
#
_cell.length_a   1.000
_cell.length_b   1.000
_cell.length_c   1.000
_cell.angle_alpha   90.00
_cell.angle_beta   90.00
_cell.angle_gamma   90.00
#
_symmetry.space_group_name_H-M   'P 1'
#
loop_
_entity.id
_entity.type
_entity.pdbx_description
1 polymer ?
#
loop_
_entity_poly.entity_id
_entity_poly.type
_entity_poly.pdbx_seq_one_letter_code
_entity_poly.pdbx_strand_id
1 'polypeptide(L)'
;MCSISAKYTFREIAFYETSPFTSTIPLTMKYPLRHSGLNRYLPRLILGLFLLLCQQSAQAQYWEIGSYVGTSTYVGDLSEQKFRGNLHAMLGVLGRYNFTEKLSVKGSFTKGTVSGDDGKSKFESVRMRNLNFRSDILELAVTGEYSLTPFHVRADKKSSPYLFAGLSAFYFNPQAQFKGEWYDLHDLKTENKSYRRLQVAVPFGIGFRFNVSYQVNFGFEFGARKTFTDYLDDVSTVYPDIVLMERRDVVAAMLSYRTPQYTGVVTENPVGTPRGNPANKDWYFFAGATVTVNLTDKYGLDYDEKYEPFKDHLKKPPKSEREKKVKKRHKKRKYQLRLQRKKKRQMSPATKKRTQ
;
A
#
# COMPACT_ATOMS: atom_id res chain seq x y z
N MET A 1 -75.31 -75.60 -43.83
CA MET A 1 -76.50 -75.52 -42.96
C MET A 1 -76.61 -74.09 -42.45
N CYS A 2 -77.82 -73.51 -42.60
CA CYS A 2 -78.38 -72.21 -42.19
C CYS A 2 -77.69 -71.40 -41.06
N SER A 3 -77.91 -70.09 -40.87
CA SER A 3 -78.39 -68.93 -41.65
C SER A 3 -78.52 -67.74 -40.67
N ILE A 4 -78.28 -66.51 -41.14
CA ILE A 4 -78.93 -65.23 -40.78
C ILE A 4 -78.64 -64.54 -39.41
N SER A 5 -77.86 -63.44 -39.51
CA SER A 5 -78.10 -62.02 -39.12
C SER A 5 -79.24 -61.62 -38.15
N ALA A 6 -78.93 -60.74 -37.18
CA ALA A 6 -79.40 -59.33 -37.09
C ALA A 6 -79.63 -58.79 -35.65
N LYS A 7 -79.11 -57.58 -35.45
CA LYS A 7 -79.39 -56.46 -34.50
C LYS A 7 -80.67 -56.51 -33.65
N TYR A 8 -80.63 -55.93 -32.44
CA TYR A 8 -81.29 -54.65 -32.04
C TYR A 8 -81.12 -54.37 -30.52
N THR A 9 -80.52 -53.21 -30.21
CA THR A 9 -80.78 -52.20 -29.16
C THR A 9 -81.81 -52.42 -28.02
N PHE A 10 -81.54 -51.92 -26.79
CA PHE A 10 -81.92 -50.59 -26.23
C PHE A 10 -81.99 -50.59 -24.67
N ARG A 11 -81.56 -49.45 -24.07
CA ARG A 11 -81.96 -48.79 -22.78
C ARG A 11 -81.56 -49.28 -21.37
N GLU A 12 -80.78 -48.38 -20.73
CA GLU A 12 -80.77 -47.80 -19.37
C GLU A 12 -81.67 -48.37 -18.25
N ILE A 13 -81.13 -48.38 -17.01
CA ILE A 13 -81.72 -47.82 -15.76
C ILE A 13 -80.64 -47.59 -14.67
N ALA A 14 -80.65 -46.37 -14.12
CA ALA A 14 -80.36 -45.84 -12.76
C ALA A 14 -79.05 -46.11 -11.96
N PHE A 15 -78.33 -45.00 -11.74
CA PHE A 15 -77.85 -44.40 -10.47
C PHE A 15 -77.54 -45.27 -9.24
N TYR A 16 -76.30 -45.14 -8.74
CA TYR A 16 -76.00 -44.76 -7.33
C TYR A 16 -74.65 -44.03 -7.24
N GLU A 17 -74.61 -43.03 -6.36
CA GLU A 17 -73.52 -42.08 -6.06
C GLU A 17 -72.23 -42.71 -5.55
N THR A 18 -71.07 -42.10 -5.86
CA THR A 18 -70.25 -41.30 -4.90
C THR A 18 -68.89 -40.88 -5.50
N SER A 19 -68.69 -39.55 -5.58
CA SER A 19 -67.45 -38.74 -5.62
C SER A 19 -66.26 -39.08 -6.56
N PRO A 20 -65.87 -38.13 -7.45
CA PRO A 20 -64.50 -37.99 -7.92
C PRO A 20 -63.83 -36.77 -7.23
N PHE A 21 -62.70 -36.96 -6.55
CA PHE A 21 -61.85 -35.85 -6.13
C PHE A 21 -60.53 -35.89 -6.89
N THR A 22 -60.56 -35.33 -8.10
CA THR A 22 -59.38 -34.86 -8.81
C THR A 22 -59.03 -33.48 -8.27
N SER A 23 -57.86 -33.32 -7.65
CA SER A 23 -57.22 -32.02 -7.49
C SER A 23 -55.80 -32.06 -8.07
N THR A 24 -55.67 -31.44 -9.23
CA THR A 24 -54.41 -31.01 -9.83
C THR A 24 -53.74 -30.00 -8.90
N ILE A 25 -52.51 -30.30 -8.49
CA ILE A 25 -51.67 -29.40 -7.69
C ILE A 25 -51.18 -28.25 -8.59
N PRO A 26 -51.44 -26.97 -8.26
CA PRO A 26 -50.93 -25.86 -9.05
C PRO A 26 -49.47 -25.54 -8.70
N LEU A 27 -48.78 -25.00 -9.71
CA LEU A 27 -47.40 -24.56 -9.70
C LEU A 27 -47.01 -23.75 -8.46
N THR A 28 -45.81 -24.04 -7.95
CA THR A 28 -45.07 -23.21 -7.00
C THR A 28 -44.89 -21.79 -7.55
N MET A 29 -45.62 -20.83 -6.96
CA MET A 29 -45.36 -19.39 -7.12
C MET A 29 -43.95 -19.06 -6.61
N LYS A 30 -43.01 -18.84 -7.54
CA LYS A 30 -41.77 -18.11 -7.25
C LYS A 30 -42.14 -16.63 -7.10
N TYR A 31 -42.13 -16.12 -5.88
CA TYR A 31 -42.07 -14.69 -5.65
C TYR A 31 -40.66 -14.20 -6.01
N PRO A 32 -40.46 -13.37 -7.04
CA PRO A 32 -39.19 -12.68 -7.17
C PRO A 32 -39.11 -11.65 -6.05
N LEU A 33 -38.17 -11.82 -5.11
CA LEU A 33 -37.76 -10.74 -4.22
C LEU A 33 -37.25 -9.59 -5.10
N ARG A 34 -38.14 -8.67 -5.40
CA ARG A 34 -37.86 -7.41 -6.08
C ARG A 34 -36.97 -6.61 -5.15
N HIS A 35 -35.65 -6.68 -5.36
CA HIS A 35 -34.68 -5.78 -4.71
C HIS A 35 -35.10 -4.34 -5.04
N SER A 36 -35.77 -3.73 -4.07
CA SER A 36 -36.35 -2.40 -4.14
C SER A 36 -35.25 -1.35 -4.25
N GLY A 37 -35.58 -0.20 -4.84
CA GLY A 37 -34.66 0.79 -5.42
C GLY A 37 -33.69 1.53 -4.47
N LEU A 38 -33.40 0.98 -3.30
CA LEU A 38 -32.44 1.53 -2.34
C LEU A 38 -31.01 1.60 -2.92
N ASN A 39 -30.64 0.64 -3.76
CA ASN A 39 -29.28 0.55 -4.32
C ASN A 39 -28.96 1.68 -5.33
N ARG A 40 -29.98 2.34 -5.89
CA ARG A 40 -29.81 3.46 -6.84
C ARG A 40 -29.42 4.76 -6.14
N TYR A 41 -29.78 4.92 -4.87
CA TYR A 41 -29.52 6.14 -4.10
C TYR A 41 -28.29 6.02 -3.20
N LEU A 42 -27.83 4.79 -2.91
CA LEU A 42 -26.63 4.54 -2.12
C LEU A 42 -25.37 5.28 -2.62
N PRO A 43 -25.00 5.26 -3.93
CA PRO A 43 -23.84 6.01 -4.40
C PRO A 43 -24.03 7.53 -4.31
N ARG A 44 -25.27 8.03 -4.43
CA ARG A 44 -25.60 9.46 -4.30
C ARG A 44 -25.56 9.92 -2.85
N LEU A 45 -25.96 9.06 -1.91
CA LEU A 45 -25.85 9.30 -0.47
C LEU A 45 -24.38 9.28 -0.02
N ILE A 46 -23.58 8.33 -0.51
CA ILE A 46 -22.14 8.28 -0.24
C ILE A 46 -21.45 9.53 -0.79
N LEU A 47 -21.79 9.93 -2.03
CA LEU A 47 -21.26 11.15 -2.64
C LEU A 47 -21.71 12.42 -1.89
N GLY A 48 -22.98 12.49 -1.47
CA GLY A 48 -23.52 13.60 -0.69
C GLY A 48 -22.87 13.72 0.68
N LEU A 49 -22.67 12.60 1.39
CA LEU A 49 -21.95 12.54 2.65
C LEU A 49 -20.47 12.95 2.48
N PHE A 50 -19.83 12.49 1.40
CA PHE A 50 -18.45 12.87 1.07
C PHE A 50 -18.32 14.38 0.78
N LEU A 51 -19.27 14.97 0.06
CA LEU A 51 -19.30 16.41 -0.24
C LEU A 51 -19.58 17.25 1.01
N LEU A 52 -20.46 16.80 1.91
CA LEU A 52 -20.72 17.45 3.20
C LEU A 52 -19.50 17.44 4.13
N LEU A 53 -18.72 16.34 4.13
CA LEU A 53 -17.47 16.24 4.87
C LEU A 53 -16.36 17.14 4.30
N CYS A 54 -16.48 17.57 3.03
CA CYS A 54 -15.51 18.42 2.35
C CYS A 54 -15.65 19.91 2.71
N GLN A 55 -16.75 20.33 3.36
CA GLN A 55 -17.01 21.75 3.68
C GLN A 55 -16.36 22.25 4.98
N GLN A 56 -15.54 21.45 5.66
CA GLN A 56 -14.82 21.92 6.86
C GLN A 56 -13.51 22.60 6.46
N SER A 57 -13.56 23.91 6.25
CA SER A 57 -12.40 24.79 6.17
C SER A 57 -11.76 24.92 7.56
N ALA A 58 -10.90 23.96 7.90
CA ALA A 58 -10.03 24.01 9.08
C ALA A 58 -8.64 24.51 8.69
N GLN A 59 -8.10 25.46 9.45
CA GLN A 59 -6.79 26.13 9.30
C GLN A 59 -5.56 25.23 9.59
N ALA A 60 -5.67 23.93 9.30
CA ALA A 60 -4.63 22.92 9.57
C ALA A 60 -4.20 22.14 8.31
N GLN A 61 -4.55 22.64 7.13
CA GLN A 61 -4.25 21.97 5.86
C GLN A 61 -2.81 22.23 5.43
N TYR A 62 -2.03 21.18 5.21
CA TYR A 62 -0.68 21.30 4.69
C TYR A 62 -0.26 20.03 3.95
N TRP A 63 0.70 20.23 3.05
CA TRP A 63 1.30 19.16 2.28
C TRP A 63 2.61 18.71 2.91
N GLU A 64 2.87 17.41 2.84
CA GLU A 64 4.16 16.80 3.12
C GLU A 64 4.63 16.05 1.87
N ILE A 65 5.92 16.07 1.63
CA ILE A 65 6.56 15.21 0.63
C ILE A 65 7.74 14.50 1.27
N GLY A 66 7.99 13.26 0.89
CA GLY A 66 9.02 12.48 1.54
C GLY A 66 9.41 11.20 0.84
N SER A 67 10.25 10.46 1.54
CA SER A 67 10.74 9.15 1.12
C SER A 67 10.34 8.08 2.13
N TYR A 68 10.33 6.84 1.66
CA TYR A 68 10.07 5.64 2.41
C TYR A 68 11.20 4.66 2.14
N VAL A 69 11.86 4.19 3.19
CA VAL A 69 12.81 3.07 3.13
C VAL A 69 12.37 2.00 4.12
N GLY A 70 12.48 0.74 3.75
CA GLY A 70 12.00 -0.34 4.58
C GLY A 70 12.35 -1.71 4.03
N THR A 71 11.54 -2.67 4.46
CA THR A 71 11.62 -4.06 4.05
C THR A 71 10.28 -4.56 3.55
N SER A 72 10.34 -5.53 2.64
CA SER A 72 9.20 -6.24 2.09
C SER A 72 9.32 -7.74 2.35
N THR A 73 8.18 -8.39 2.60
CA THR A 73 8.08 -9.84 2.77
C THR A 73 6.80 -10.39 2.17
N TYR A 74 6.82 -11.69 1.85
CA TYR A 74 5.75 -12.43 1.21
C TYR A 74 5.14 -13.49 2.15
N VAL A 75 3.82 -13.64 2.06
CA VAL A 75 3.06 -14.71 2.72
C VAL A 75 2.06 -15.27 1.72
N GLY A 76 2.20 -16.56 1.43
CA GLY A 76 1.34 -17.32 0.52
C GLY A 76 1.89 -18.75 0.38
N ASP A 77 1.68 -19.40 -0.75
CA ASP A 77 1.91 -20.84 -0.91
C ASP A 77 3.39 -21.27 -0.81
N LEU A 78 4.32 -20.39 -1.19
CA LEU A 78 5.78 -20.58 -1.02
C LEU A 78 6.37 -19.96 0.26
N SER A 79 5.53 -19.61 1.25
CA SER A 79 5.96 -18.99 2.52
C SER A 79 5.20 -19.52 3.73
N GLU A 80 5.67 -20.65 4.26
CA GLU A 80 5.10 -21.26 5.49
C GLU A 80 5.42 -20.42 6.74
N GLN A 81 6.60 -19.81 6.80
CA GLN A 81 7.06 -19.02 7.95
C GLN A 81 6.62 -17.55 7.84
N LYS A 82 5.33 -17.29 8.09
CA LYS A 82 4.64 -15.99 7.88
C LYS A 82 5.41 -14.73 8.28
N PHE A 83 6.24 -14.75 9.33
CA PHE A 83 7.02 -13.60 9.80
C PHE A 83 8.53 -13.84 9.96
N ARG A 84 9.02 -15.03 9.62
CA ARG A 84 10.46 -15.35 9.52
C ARG A 84 10.91 -15.52 8.06
N GLY A 85 10.06 -15.10 7.12
CA GLY A 85 10.31 -15.18 5.69
C GLY A 85 11.46 -14.29 5.22
N ASN A 86 11.72 -14.35 3.93
CA ASN A 86 12.79 -13.58 3.28
C ASN A 86 12.44 -12.08 3.27
N LEU A 87 13.18 -11.29 4.05
CA LEU A 87 13.09 -9.84 4.05
C LEU A 87 13.98 -9.27 2.94
N HIS A 88 13.41 -8.41 2.11
CA HIS A 88 14.13 -7.65 1.09
C HIS A 88 14.01 -6.17 1.35
N ALA A 89 14.91 -5.37 0.79
CA ALA A 89 14.80 -3.92 0.86
C ALA A 89 13.61 -3.40 0.03
N MET A 90 13.01 -2.32 0.51
CA MET A 90 11.94 -1.57 -0.14
C MET A 90 12.27 -0.09 -0.06
N LEU A 91 12.00 0.65 -1.13
CA LEU A 91 12.20 2.09 -1.21
C LEU A 91 11.02 2.75 -1.92
N GLY A 92 10.79 4.03 -1.67
CA GLY A 92 9.72 4.76 -2.34
C GLY A 92 9.67 6.23 -1.97
N VAL A 93 8.72 6.91 -2.60
CA VAL A 93 8.39 8.31 -2.36
C VAL A 93 6.93 8.43 -2.00
N LEU A 94 6.60 9.45 -1.23
CA LEU A 94 5.23 9.70 -0.81
C LEU A 94 4.93 11.19 -0.77
N GLY A 95 3.67 11.51 -1.04
CA GLY A 95 3.07 12.82 -0.82
C GLY A 95 1.88 12.66 0.11
N ARG A 96 1.76 13.55 1.08
CA ARG A 96 0.66 13.53 2.06
C ARG A 96 -0.03 14.88 2.08
N TYR A 97 -1.35 14.85 2.11
CA TYR A 97 -2.18 16.00 2.34
C TYR A 97 -2.94 15.80 3.65
N ASN A 98 -2.70 16.68 4.62
CA ASN A 98 -3.38 16.65 5.91
C ASN A 98 -4.61 17.55 5.83
N PHE A 99 -5.82 17.01 5.98
CA PHE A 99 -7.07 17.80 5.99
C PHE A 99 -7.33 18.40 7.36
N THR A 100 -7.07 17.60 8.39
CA THR A 100 -7.21 17.97 9.81
C THR A 100 -6.01 17.42 10.58
N GLU A 101 -5.93 17.72 11.88
CA GLU A 101 -4.93 17.13 12.76
C GLU A 101 -5.01 15.61 12.91
N LYS A 102 -6.14 15.01 12.49
CA LYS A 102 -6.38 13.57 12.61
C LYS A 102 -6.51 12.88 11.27
N LEU A 103 -6.95 13.57 10.21
CA LEU A 103 -7.26 12.95 8.93
C LEU A 103 -6.32 13.45 7.85
N SER A 104 -5.68 12.50 7.18
CA SER A 104 -4.78 12.76 6.07
C SER A 104 -5.04 11.79 4.92
N VAL A 105 -4.64 12.18 3.71
CA VAL A 105 -4.53 11.27 2.57
C VAL A 105 -3.08 11.24 2.13
N LYS A 106 -2.57 10.04 1.84
CA LYS A 106 -1.22 9.80 1.36
C LYS A 106 -1.29 9.11 0.01
N GLY A 107 -0.60 9.68 -0.98
CA GLY A 107 -0.22 8.99 -2.20
C GLY A 107 1.22 8.48 -2.07
N SER A 108 1.50 7.26 -2.49
CA SER A 108 2.85 6.70 -2.46
C SER A 108 3.16 5.88 -3.69
N PHE A 109 4.43 5.94 -4.10
CA PHE A 109 5.00 5.09 -5.15
C PHE A 109 6.21 4.36 -4.57
N THR A 110 6.14 3.03 -4.51
CA THR A 110 7.14 2.18 -3.86
C THR A 110 7.64 1.08 -4.80
N LYS A 111 8.91 0.74 -4.65
CA LYS A 111 9.56 -0.42 -5.26
C LYS A 111 10.09 -1.31 -4.13
N GLY A 112 9.71 -2.58 -4.13
CA GLY A 112 10.24 -3.58 -3.21
C GLY A 112 10.41 -4.92 -3.91
N THR A 113 11.05 -5.86 -3.25
CA THR A 113 11.23 -7.22 -3.77
C THR A 113 10.61 -8.21 -2.79
N VAL A 114 10.04 -9.29 -3.29
CA VAL A 114 9.53 -10.38 -2.46
C VAL A 114 10.08 -11.71 -2.96
N SER A 115 10.14 -12.71 -2.08
CA SER A 115 10.57 -14.06 -2.46
C SER A 115 10.04 -15.13 -1.52
N GLY A 116 9.79 -16.32 -2.05
CA GLY A 116 9.47 -17.53 -1.32
C GLY A 116 10.39 -18.68 -1.74
N ASP A 117 10.55 -19.64 -0.84
CA ASP A 117 11.46 -20.77 -1.02
C ASP A 117 11.00 -21.96 -0.19
N ASP A 118 10.52 -22.99 -0.89
CA ASP A 118 10.08 -24.26 -0.30
C ASP A 118 11.20 -24.96 0.47
N GLY A 119 12.46 -24.78 0.09
CA GLY A 119 13.61 -25.39 0.76
C GLY A 119 13.75 -24.97 2.23
N LYS A 120 13.12 -23.86 2.63
CA LYS A 120 13.09 -23.34 4.01
C LYS A 120 11.86 -23.77 4.81
N SER A 121 10.99 -24.56 4.20
CA SER A 121 9.78 -25.10 4.82
C SER A 121 10.10 -26.09 5.95
N LYS A 122 9.22 -26.21 6.95
CA LYS A 122 9.32 -27.21 8.01
C LYS A 122 8.75 -28.56 7.59
N PHE A 123 7.82 -28.58 6.64
CA PHE A 123 7.23 -29.80 6.11
C PHE A 123 8.08 -30.39 5.00
N GLU A 124 8.45 -31.66 5.14
CA GLU A 124 9.25 -32.36 4.13
C GLU A 124 8.54 -32.41 2.77
N SER A 125 7.23 -32.63 2.74
CA SER A 125 6.44 -32.65 1.51
C SER A 125 6.52 -31.33 0.72
N VAL A 126 6.63 -30.20 1.41
CA VAL A 126 6.81 -28.88 0.78
C VAL A 126 8.27 -28.72 0.33
N ARG A 127 9.25 -29.10 1.16
CA ARG A 127 10.67 -29.08 0.75
C ARG A 127 10.94 -29.91 -0.51
N MET A 128 10.32 -31.09 -0.62
CA MET A 128 10.42 -31.95 -1.81
C MET A 128 9.88 -31.29 -3.08
N ARG A 129 8.96 -30.33 -2.97
CA ARG A 129 8.45 -29.56 -4.12
C ARG A 129 9.53 -28.65 -4.71
N ASN A 130 10.41 -28.12 -3.85
CA ASN A 130 11.62 -27.38 -4.19
C ASN A 130 11.40 -26.20 -5.16
N LEU A 131 10.25 -25.52 -5.03
CA LEU A 131 9.97 -24.29 -5.75
C LEU A 131 10.54 -23.09 -5.01
N ASN A 132 11.01 -22.12 -5.78
CA ASN A 132 11.40 -20.82 -5.27
C ASN A 132 11.05 -19.75 -6.29
N PHE A 133 10.87 -18.53 -5.80
CA PHE A 133 10.66 -17.39 -6.67
C PHE A 133 11.20 -16.12 -6.03
N ARG A 134 11.48 -15.14 -6.87
CA ARG A 134 11.70 -13.74 -6.50
C ARG A 134 10.87 -12.87 -7.44
N SER A 135 10.23 -11.83 -6.90
CA SER A 135 9.42 -10.91 -7.69
C SER A 135 9.68 -9.48 -7.25
N ASP A 136 10.01 -8.61 -8.20
CA ASP A 136 10.02 -7.16 -7.96
C ASP A 136 8.58 -6.63 -8.01
N ILE A 137 8.19 -5.88 -7.00
CA ILE A 137 6.89 -5.22 -6.87
C ILE A 137 7.08 -3.71 -7.03
N LEU A 138 6.33 -3.14 -7.97
CA LEU A 138 6.17 -1.70 -8.14
C LEU A 138 4.73 -1.32 -7.79
N GLU A 139 4.52 -0.59 -6.69
CA GLU A 139 3.20 -0.25 -6.14
C GLU A 139 2.94 1.26 -6.22
N LEU A 140 1.77 1.63 -6.75
CA LEU A 140 1.18 2.96 -6.61
C LEU A 140 -0.02 2.83 -5.68
N ALA A 141 -0.04 3.58 -4.57
CA ALA A 141 -1.08 3.49 -3.56
C ALA A 141 -1.63 4.86 -3.17
N VAL A 142 -2.92 4.88 -2.84
CA VAL A 142 -3.62 6.01 -2.22
C VAL A 142 -4.28 5.50 -0.95
N THR A 143 -3.88 6.04 0.20
CA THR A 143 -4.36 5.63 1.52
C THR A 143 -4.89 6.80 2.32
N GLY A 144 -6.04 6.62 2.97
CA GLY A 144 -6.47 7.48 4.05
C GLY A 144 -5.75 7.11 5.34
N GLU A 145 -5.35 8.10 6.12
CA GLU A 145 -4.66 7.95 7.40
C GLU A 145 -5.49 8.63 8.50
N TYR A 146 -5.69 7.91 9.60
CA TYR A 146 -6.36 8.40 10.80
C TYR A 146 -5.41 8.38 11.99
N SER A 147 -5.02 9.56 12.47
CA SER A 147 -4.17 9.74 13.63
C SER A 147 -4.99 9.66 14.92
N LEU A 148 -4.60 8.74 15.80
CA LEU A 148 -5.32 8.47 17.06
C LEU A 148 -5.18 9.62 18.05
N THR A 149 -4.02 10.28 18.07
CA THR A 149 -3.80 11.51 18.84
C THR A 149 -3.71 12.72 17.90
N PRO A 150 -4.25 13.90 18.31
CA PRO A 150 -4.19 15.10 17.47
C PRO A 150 -2.74 15.47 17.15
N PHE A 151 -2.42 15.51 15.85
CA PHE A 151 -1.09 15.79 15.35
C PHE A 151 -1.02 17.24 14.84
N HIS A 152 -0.23 18.06 15.54
CA HIS A 152 -0.04 19.46 15.23
C HIS A 152 1.44 19.72 14.95
N VAL A 153 1.76 20.25 13.76
CA VAL A 153 3.13 20.63 13.37
C VAL A 153 3.71 21.72 14.28
N ARG A 154 2.85 22.57 14.86
CA ARG A 154 3.24 23.69 15.71
C ARG A 154 3.31 23.38 17.21
N ALA A 155 2.87 22.19 17.63
CA ALA A 155 2.95 21.77 19.03
C ALA A 155 4.24 20.98 19.26
N ASP A 156 4.99 21.33 20.31
CA ASP A 156 6.28 20.71 20.61
C ASP A 156 6.17 19.18 20.73
N LYS A 157 7.01 18.49 19.94
CA LYS A 157 7.40 17.07 20.06
C LYS A 157 6.26 16.10 20.36
N LYS A 158 5.27 16.04 19.48
CA LYS A 158 4.22 15.01 19.53
C LYS A 158 4.57 13.80 18.67
N SER A 159 4.39 12.62 19.26
CA SER A 159 4.25 11.37 18.54
C SER A 159 2.77 11.06 18.36
N SER A 160 2.36 10.59 17.19
CA SER A 160 0.99 10.14 16.94
C SER A 160 0.98 8.78 16.27
N PRO A 161 0.44 7.74 16.93
CA PRO A 161 0.09 6.52 16.23
C PRO A 161 -1.09 6.79 15.29
N TYR A 162 -1.04 6.21 14.10
CA TYR A 162 -2.11 6.31 13.11
C TYR A 162 -2.41 4.96 12.49
N LEU A 163 -3.64 4.82 12.03
CA LEU A 163 -4.09 3.71 11.20
C LEU A 163 -4.17 4.19 9.76
N PHE A 164 -3.94 3.31 8.80
CA PHE A 164 -4.16 3.64 7.40
C PHE A 164 -4.83 2.50 6.66
N ALA A 165 -5.61 2.85 5.65
CA ALA A 165 -6.24 1.93 4.72
C ALA A 165 -6.46 2.62 3.37
N GLY A 166 -6.49 1.85 2.28
CA GLY A 166 -6.68 2.45 0.97
C GLY A 166 -6.75 1.45 -0.17
N LEU A 167 -6.39 1.94 -1.36
CA LEU A 167 -6.34 1.17 -2.59
C LEU A 167 -4.96 1.33 -3.23
N SER A 168 -4.49 0.26 -3.86
CA SER A 168 -3.23 0.24 -4.59
C SER A 168 -3.37 -0.52 -5.89
N ALA A 169 -2.57 -0.12 -6.87
CA ALA A 169 -2.26 -0.90 -8.05
C ALA A 169 -0.79 -1.26 -8.00
N PHE A 170 -0.47 -2.53 -8.24
CA PHE A 170 0.90 -3.01 -8.22
C PHE A 170 1.21 -3.86 -9.44
N TYR A 171 2.42 -3.69 -9.96
CA TYR A 171 3.00 -4.52 -11.00
C TYR A 171 4.01 -5.47 -10.36
N PHE A 172 3.98 -6.74 -10.74
CA PHE A 172 4.92 -7.75 -10.26
C PHE A 172 5.40 -8.66 -11.40
N ASN A 173 6.57 -9.26 -11.25
CA ASN A 173 7.15 -10.19 -12.22
C ASN A 173 7.87 -11.33 -11.49
N PRO A 174 7.20 -12.48 -11.26
CA PRO A 174 7.81 -13.58 -10.55
C PRO A 174 8.85 -14.27 -11.44
N GLN A 175 10.02 -14.51 -10.88
CA GLN A 175 11.17 -15.12 -11.54
C GLN A 175 11.69 -16.28 -10.68
N ALA A 176 12.20 -17.34 -11.31
CA ALA A 176 12.91 -18.41 -10.63
C ALA A 176 14.30 -18.59 -11.20
N GLN A 177 15.21 -19.11 -10.38
CA GLN A 177 16.57 -19.40 -10.83
C GLN A 177 16.68 -20.83 -11.34
N PHE A 178 17.27 -21.01 -12.52
CA PHE A 178 17.62 -22.30 -13.10
C PHE A 178 19.05 -22.24 -13.65
N LYS A 179 19.92 -23.16 -13.20
CA LYS A 179 21.33 -23.25 -13.61
C LYS A 179 22.11 -21.92 -13.54
N GLY A 180 21.81 -21.08 -12.55
CA GLY A 180 22.48 -19.79 -12.32
C GLY A 180 21.79 -18.60 -12.99
N GLU A 181 20.88 -18.82 -13.93
CA GLU A 181 20.15 -17.75 -14.65
C GLU A 181 18.73 -17.55 -14.11
N TRP A 182 18.23 -16.33 -14.19
CA TRP A 182 16.86 -15.98 -13.79
C TRP A 182 15.93 -16.01 -15.00
N TYR A 183 14.81 -16.71 -14.86
CA TYR A 183 13.79 -16.83 -15.90
C TYR A 183 12.47 -16.24 -15.40
N ASP A 184 11.79 -15.50 -16.28
CA ASP A 184 10.48 -14.91 -16.02
C ASP A 184 9.39 -16.00 -16.08
N LEU A 185 8.83 -16.33 -14.92
CA LEU A 185 7.87 -17.44 -14.77
C LEU A 185 6.55 -17.16 -15.51
N HIS A 186 6.12 -15.89 -15.51
CA HIS A 186 4.92 -15.45 -16.22
C HIS A 186 4.95 -15.81 -17.72
N ASP A 187 6.09 -15.68 -18.38
CA ASP A 187 6.23 -15.91 -19.81
C ASP A 187 6.32 -17.41 -20.13
N LEU A 188 6.87 -18.19 -19.19
CA LEU A 188 6.98 -19.65 -19.27
C LEU A 188 5.66 -20.38 -19.00
N LYS A 189 4.70 -19.73 -18.32
CA LYS A 189 3.37 -20.29 -17.99
C LYS A 189 3.50 -21.66 -17.35
N THR A 190 4.18 -21.74 -16.20
CA THR A 190 4.51 -23.01 -15.55
C THR A 190 3.29 -23.85 -15.15
N GLU A 191 2.09 -23.27 -15.05
CA GLU A 191 0.82 -23.99 -14.85
C GLU A 191 -0.05 -24.10 -16.13
N ASN A 192 0.51 -23.77 -17.30
CA ASN A 192 -0.23 -23.59 -18.55
C ASN A 192 -1.38 -22.55 -18.43
N LYS A 193 -1.21 -21.59 -17.51
CA LYS A 193 -2.13 -20.49 -17.22
C LYS A 193 -1.46 -19.16 -17.53
N SER A 194 -2.27 -18.18 -17.93
CA SER A 194 -1.84 -16.79 -18.08
C SER A 194 -2.58 -15.94 -17.06
N TYR A 195 -1.85 -15.06 -16.39
CA TYR A 195 -2.37 -14.10 -15.43
C TYR A 195 -1.86 -12.70 -15.77
N ARG A 196 -2.46 -11.67 -15.18
CA ARG A 196 -2.02 -10.28 -15.37
C ARG A 196 -0.98 -9.91 -14.31
N ARG A 197 0.11 -9.28 -14.75
CA ARG A 197 1.16 -8.70 -13.89
C ARG A 197 0.74 -7.42 -13.18
N LEU A 198 -0.19 -6.67 -13.74
CA LEU A 198 -0.79 -5.50 -13.09
C LEU A 198 -2.06 -5.94 -12.34
N GLN A 199 -2.05 -5.77 -11.02
CA GLN A 199 -3.14 -6.16 -10.13
C GLN A 199 -3.47 -5.02 -9.16
N VAL A 200 -4.57 -5.16 -8.44
CA VAL A 200 -4.96 -4.25 -7.36
C VAL A 200 -4.86 -4.93 -6.00
N ALA A 201 -4.58 -4.15 -4.97
CA ALA A 201 -4.55 -4.60 -3.58
C ALA A 201 -5.14 -3.55 -2.64
N VAL A 202 -5.56 -4.01 -1.46
CA VAL A 202 -6.02 -3.16 -0.36
C VAL A 202 -4.88 -3.07 0.65
N PRO A 203 -4.09 -1.98 0.65
CA PRO A 203 -3.13 -1.69 1.71
C PRO A 203 -3.84 -1.25 2.97
N PHE A 204 -3.43 -1.79 4.11
CA PHE A 204 -3.85 -1.31 5.42
C PHE A 204 -2.80 -1.63 6.49
N GLY A 205 -2.81 -0.87 7.57
CA GLY A 205 -1.82 -1.07 8.63
C GLY A 205 -1.83 0.02 9.67
N ILE A 206 -0.71 0.05 10.39
CA ILE A 206 -0.46 1.00 11.47
C ILE A 206 0.83 1.75 11.18
N GLY A 207 0.92 2.97 11.68
CA GLY A 207 2.14 3.73 11.67
C GLY A 207 2.27 4.58 12.91
N PHE A 208 3.47 5.07 13.14
CA PHE A 208 3.81 5.99 14.20
C PHE A 208 4.53 7.17 13.58
N ARG A 209 4.02 8.37 13.79
CA ARG A 209 4.64 9.61 13.30
C ARG A 209 5.25 10.39 14.45
N PHE A 210 6.40 11.01 14.20
CA PHE A 210 7.16 11.81 15.15
C PHE A 210 7.55 13.14 14.49
N ASN A 211 7.16 14.25 15.13
CA ASN A 211 7.67 15.57 14.74
C ASN A 211 9.05 15.80 15.35
N VAL A 212 10.07 15.86 14.51
CA VAL A 212 11.44 16.17 14.95
C VAL A 212 11.72 17.67 14.89
N SER A 213 11.19 18.34 13.87
CA SER A 213 11.25 19.79 13.69
C SER A 213 9.94 20.30 13.11
N TYR A 214 9.74 21.62 13.06
CA TYR A 214 8.57 22.24 12.42
C TYR A 214 8.43 21.87 10.92
N GLN A 215 9.53 21.49 10.29
CA GLN A 215 9.58 21.17 8.86
C GLN A 215 9.78 19.69 8.56
N VAL A 216 10.24 18.89 9.53
CA VAL A 216 10.66 17.50 9.28
C VAL A 216 9.97 16.55 10.22
N ASN A 217 9.31 15.55 9.64
CA ASN A 217 8.64 14.48 10.36
C ASN A 217 9.31 13.16 10.02
N PHE A 218 9.42 12.30 11.01
CA PHE A 218 9.81 10.91 10.85
C PHE A 218 8.59 10.02 11.11
N GLY A 219 8.54 8.86 10.49
CA GLY A 219 7.54 7.87 10.82
C GLY A 219 8.04 6.46 10.67
N PHE A 220 7.34 5.53 11.30
CA PHE A 220 7.48 4.10 11.06
C PHE A 220 6.12 3.57 10.60
N GLU A 221 6.12 2.71 9.59
CA GLU A 221 4.91 2.09 9.05
C GLU A 221 5.08 0.58 9.03
N PHE A 222 4.01 -0.13 9.39
CA PHE A 222 3.85 -1.57 9.17
C PHE A 222 2.49 -1.79 8.51
N GLY A 223 2.48 -2.36 7.32
CA GLY A 223 1.24 -2.55 6.56
C GLY A 223 1.20 -3.82 5.74
N ALA A 224 0.04 -4.46 5.77
CA ALA A 224 -0.33 -5.59 4.94
C ALA A 224 -0.97 -5.10 3.64
N ARG A 225 -0.74 -5.83 2.55
CA ARG A 225 -1.47 -5.67 1.29
C ARG A 225 -2.26 -6.94 1.04
N LYS A 226 -3.57 -6.85 1.17
CA LYS A 226 -4.46 -7.93 0.74
C LYS A 226 -4.57 -7.87 -0.78
N THR A 227 -4.06 -8.89 -1.45
CA THR A 227 -4.21 -9.01 -2.90
C THR A 227 -5.47 -9.78 -3.27
N PHE A 228 -5.84 -9.73 -4.54
CA PHE A 228 -6.92 -10.53 -5.12
C PHE A 228 -6.40 -11.57 -6.11
N THR A 229 -5.10 -11.86 -6.05
CA THR A 229 -4.42 -12.82 -6.91
C THR A 229 -3.76 -13.91 -6.08
N ASP A 230 -3.44 -14.98 -6.77
CA ASP A 230 -2.86 -16.23 -6.27
C ASP A 230 -1.59 -16.57 -7.05
N TYR A 231 -1.16 -15.66 -7.90
CA TYR A 231 -0.07 -15.87 -8.84
C TYR A 231 1.08 -14.92 -8.51
N LEU A 232 1.11 -14.33 -7.31
CA LEU A 232 2.21 -13.45 -6.92
C LEU A 232 3.54 -14.22 -6.90
N ASP A 233 3.45 -15.53 -6.62
CA ASP A 233 4.55 -16.49 -6.61
C ASP A 233 4.52 -17.50 -7.77
N ASP A 234 3.65 -17.29 -8.76
CA ASP A 234 3.41 -18.19 -9.91
C ASP A 234 2.82 -19.56 -9.55
N VAL A 235 2.28 -19.76 -8.33
CA VAL A 235 1.75 -21.05 -7.84
C VAL A 235 0.30 -20.90 -7.39
N SER A 236 -0.64 -21.60 -8.03
CA SER A 236 -2.06 -21.47 -7.67
C SER A 236 -2.84 -22.77 -7.71
N THR A 237 -2.72 -23.55 -8.79
CA THR A 237 -3.66 -24.63 -9.08
C THR A 237 -3.02 -26.02 -9.02
N VAL A 238 -2.89 -26.67 -10.16
CA VAL A 238 -2.44 -28.05 -10.30
C VAL A 238 -1.28 -28.11 -11.28
N TYR A 239 -0.49 -29.17 -11.19
CA TYR A 239 0.56 -29.40 -12.17
C TYR A 239 -0.03 -29.68 -13.56
N PRO A 240 0.49 -29.02 -14.61
CA PRO A 240 0.18 -29.41 -15.98
C PRO A 240 0.91 -30.71 -16.34
N ASP A 241 0.60 -31.25 -17.52
CA ASP A 241 1.37 -32.36 -18.08
C ASP A 241 2.80 -31.92 -18.39
N ILE A 242 3.75 -32.36 -17.57
CA ILE A 242 5.15 -31.95 -17.65
C ILE A 242 5.82 -32.50 -18.92
N VAL A 243 5.46 -33.70 -19.36
CA VAL A 243 6.01 -34.32 -20.58
C VAL A 243 5.57 -33.54 -21.83
N LEU A 244 4.31 -33.12 -21.87
CA LEU A 244 3.81 -32.27 -22.96
C LEU A 244 4.41 -30.85 -22.91
N MET A 245 4.65 -30.32 -21.71
CA MET A 245 5.30 -29.03 -21.53
C MET A 245 6.75 -29.07 -22.00
N GLU A 246 7.51 -30.12 -21.65
CA GLU A 246 8.92 -30.29 -22.01
C GLU A 246 9.13 -30.29 -23.53
N ARG A 247 8.19 -30.90 -24.28
CA ARG A 247 8.19 -30.86 -25.76
C ARG A 247 8.04 -29.45 -26.34
N ARG A 248 7.41 -28.53 -25.61
CA ARG A 248 7.23 -27.14 -26.02
C ARG A 248 8.39 -26.27 -25.55
N ASP A 249 8.72 -26.39 -24.27
CA ASP A 249 9.78 -25.64 -23.60
C ASP A 249 10.31 -26.46 -22.42
N VAL A 250 11.58 -26.88 -22.55
CA VAL A 250 12.28 -27.67 -21.54
C VAL A 250 12.46 -26.89 -20.24
N VAL A 251 12.72 -25.58 -20.31
CA VAL A 251 12.94 -24.75 -19.12
C VAL A 251 11.63 -24.56 -18.35
N ALA A 252 10.52 -24.33 -19.06
CA ALA A 252 9.20 -24.24 -18.46
C ALA A 252 8.83 -25.52 -17.68
N ALA A 253 9.09 -26.69 -18.27
CA ALA A 253 8.84 -27.98 -17.62
C ALA A 253 9.70 -28.16 -16.35
N MET A 254 10.99 -27.85 -16.45
CA MET A 254 11.93 -27.97 -15.33
C MET A 254 11.65 -26.98 -14.19
N LEU A 255 11.11 -25.80 -14.49
CA LEU A 255 10.71 -24.81 -13.49
C LEU A 255 9.31 -25.06 -12.92
N SER A 256 8.41 -25.69 -13.69
CA SER A 256 7.10 -26.14 -13.23
C SER A 256 7.22 -27.22 -12.18
N TYR A 257 8.02 -28.27 -12.44
CA TYR A 257 8.19 -29.42 -11.55
C TYR A 257 9.66 -29.62 -11.15
N ARG A 258 9.96 -29.27 -9.89
CA ARG A 258 11.32 -29.23 -9.34
C ARG A 258 11.68 -30.37 -8.37
N THR A 259 10.78 -31.33 -8.19
CA THR A 259 10.96 -32.44 -7.25
C THR A 259 12.10 -33.38 -7.65
N PRO A 260 12.24 -33.83 -8.91
CA PRO A 260 13.35 -34.72 -9.30
C PRO A 260 14.74 -34.11 -9.05
N GLN A 261 14.86 -32.79 -9.13
CA GLN A 261 16.09 -32.05 -8.87
C GLN A 261 16.45 -32.04 -7.38
N TYR A 262 15.47 -32.20 -6.49
CA TYR A 262 15.67 -32.31 -5.05
C TYR A 262 15.92 -33.76 -4.60
N THR A 263 15.11 -34.71 -5.08
CA THR A 263 15.17 -36.12 -4.66
C THR A 263 16.26 -36.91 -5.38
N GLY A 264 16.72 -36.45 -6.55
CA GLY A 264 17.65 -37.18 -7.42
C GLY A 264 17.02 -38.38 -8.12
N VAL A 265 15.71 -38.58 -7.99
CA VAL A 265 14.96 -39.70 -8.56
C VAL A 265 13.93 -39.17 -9.53
N VAL A 266 13.89 -39.73 -10.74
CA VAL A 266 12.83 -39.44 -11.70
C VAL A 266 11.53 -40.03 -11.18
N THR A 267 10.60 -39.15 -10.83
CA THR A 267 9.25 -39.49 -10.36
C THR A 267 8.25 -39.47 -11.50
N GLU A 268 7.07 -40.03 -11.27
CA GLU A 268 5.96 -39.99 -12.23
C GLU A 268 5.51 -38.55 -12.50
N ASN A 269 4.92 -38.33 -13.68
CA ASN A 269 4.38 -37.04 -14.09
C ASN A 269 3.26 -36.61 -13.12
N PRO A 270 3.39 -35.51 -12.37
CA PRO A 270 2.47 -35.11 -11.31
C PRO A 270 1.16 -34.49 -11.83
N VAL A 271 0.80 -34.73 -13.09
CA VAL A 271 -0.32 -34.07 -13.77
C VAL A 271 -1.62 -34.12 -12.96
N GLY A 272 -2.25 -32.97 -12.77
CA GLY A 272 -3.50 -32.84 -12.02
C GLY A 272 -3.37 -32.89 -10.49
N THR A 273 -2.18 -33.16 -9.94
CA THR A 273 -1.95 -33.05 -8.49
C THR A 273 -1.86 -31.57 -8.08
N PRO A 274 -2.21 -31.22 -6.81
CA PRO A 274 -2.14 -29.84 -6.34
C PRO A 274 -0.71 -29.29 -6.38
N ARG A 275 -0.54 -28.15 -7.06
CA ARG A 275 0.72 -27.38 -7.07
C ARG A 275 0.64 -26.21 -6.08
N GLY A 276 -0.52 -25.58 -5.96
CA GLY A 276 -0.82 -24.51 -5.01
C GLY A 276 -2.23 -24.67 -4.42
N ASN A 277 -2.72 -23.62 -3.78
CA ASN A 277 -4.07 -23.57 -3.23
C ASN A 277 -4.85 -22.35 -3.72
N PRO A 278 -5.78 -22.51 -4.69
CA PRO A 278 -6.50 -21.41 -5.29
C PRO A 278 -7.47 -20.71 -4.33
N ALA A 279 -7.73 -21.26 -3.15
CA ALA A 279 -8.53 -20.63 -2.13
C ALA A 279 -7.73 -19.62 -1.26
N ASN A 280 -6.39 -19.71 -1.25
CA ASN A 280 -5.53 -18.94 -0.36
C ASN A 280 -4.78 -17.84 -1.11
N LYS A 281 -5.40 -16.66 -1.21
CA LYS A 281 -4.79 -15.52 -1.91
C LYS A 281 -3.52 -15.04 -1.25
N ASP A 282 -2.62 -14.53 -2.07
CA ASP A 282 -1.31 -14.06 -1.66
C ASP A 282 -1.35 -12.72 -0.94
N TRP A 283 -0.40 -12.54 -0.02
CA TRP A 283 -0.19 -11.30 0.72
C TRP A 283 1.27 -10.89 0.64
N TYR A 284 1.49 -9.58 0.64
CA TYR A 284 2.81 -9.02 0.90
C TYR A 284 2.70 -7.91 1.93
N PHE A 285 3.79 -7.70 2.65
CA PHE A 285 3.86 -6.78 3.78
C PHE A 285 5.03 -5.83 3.58
N PHE A 286 4.80 -4.57 3.92
CA PHE A 286 5.83 -3.54 3.98
C PHE A 286 5.99 -3.05 5.41
N ALA A 287 7.25 -2.91 5.84
CA ALA A 287 7.61 -2.38 7.13
C ALA A 287 8.81 -1.44 6.97
N GLY A 288 8.77 -0.23 7.50
CA GLY A 288 9.94 0.64 7.44
C GLY A 288 9.73 2.03 7.97
N ALA A 289 10.67 2.91 7.63
CA ALA A 289 10.73 4.28 8.10
C ALA A 289 10.41 5.27 6.97
N THR A 290 9.71 6.34 7.31
CA THR A 290 9.40 7.45 6.42
C THR A 290 10.06 8.72 6.93
N VAL A 291 10.51 9.56 6.01
CA VAL A 291 11.00 10.90 6.31
C VAL A 291 10.25 11.85 5.41
N THR A 292 9.51 12.80 6.00
CA THR A 292 8.73 13.78 5.25
C THR A 292 9.11 15.21 5.63
N VAL A 293 9.00 16.09 4.65
CA VAL A 293 9.20 17.52 4.80
C VAL A 293 7.86 18.21 4.57
N ASN A 294 7.47 19.08 5.51
CA ASN A 294 6.28 19.91 5.40
C ASN A 294 6.56 21.02 4.37
N LEU A 295 5.75 21.10 3.32
CA LEU A 295 5.88 22.11 2.27
C LEU A 295 5.30 23.47 2.68
N THR A 296 4.48 23.51 3.73
CA THR A 296 3.96 24.75 4.28
C THR A 296 4.98 25.31 5.29
N ASP A 297 5.73 26.33 4.87
CA ASP A 297 6.75 26.98 5.69
C ASP A 297 6.15 27.66 6.94
N LYS A 298 7.00 27.98 7.92
CA LYS A 298 6.72 28.83 9.10
C LYS A 298 6.05 30.17 8.71
N TYR A 299 6.15 30.57 7.44
CA TYR A 299 5.61 31.80 6.87
C TYR A 299 4.57 31.60 5.76
N GLY A 300 4.11 30.36 5.51
CA GLY A 300 3.01 30.06 4.60
C GLY A 300 3.30 30.35 3.13
N LEU A 301 2.78 29.51 2.25
CA LEU A 301 2.29 29.99 0.96
C LEU A 301 0.91 30.65 1.15
N ASP A 302 0.79 31.46 2.22
CA ASP A 302 -0.30 32.40 2.42
C ASP A 302 0.23 33.75 1.92
N TYR A 303 0.05 33.99 0.63
CA TYR A 303 0.08 35.35 0.09
C TYR A 303 -1.22 36.03 0.54
N ASP A 304 -1.30 36.39 1.82
CA ASP A 304 -2.42 37.12 2.39
C ASP A 304 -1.98 38.58 2.58
N GLU A 305 -2.50 39.45 1.70
CA GLU A 305 -2.25 40.89 1.62
C GLU A 305 -2.52 41.58 2.98
N LYS A 306 -3.35 40.96 3.84
CA LYS A 306 -3.70 41.43 5.17
C LYS A 306 -2.56 41.35 6.21
N TYR A 307 -1.52 40.53 5.99
CA TYR A 307 -0.41 40.34 6.94
C TYR A 307 0.89 41.07 6.57
N GLU A 308 0.88 41.95 5.55
CA GLU A 308 1.95 42.92 5.34
C GLU A 308 2.31 43.79 6.57
N PRO A 309 1.37 44.26 7.41
CA PRO A 309 1.67 45.21 8.49
C PRO A 309 2.63 44.64 9.54
N PHE A 310 2.65 43.31 9.70
CA PHE A 310 3.49 42.66 10.71
C PHE A 310 4.90 42.38 10.21
N LYS A 311 5.23 42.62 8.94
CA LYS A 311 6.60 42.46 8.40
C LYS A 311 7.44 43.75 8.42
N ASP A 312 6.88 44.87 8.91
CA ASP A 312 7.59 46.16 8.95
C ASP A 312 8.85 46.15 9.83
N HIS A 313 8.89 45.33 10.88
CA HIS A 313 10.09 45.16 11.70
C HIS A 313 11.18 44.29 11.02
N LEU A 314 10.84 43.58 9.95
CA LEU A 314 11.76 42.79 9.13
C LEU A 314 12.27 43.57 7.91
N LYS A 315 11.61 44.68 7.53
CA LYS A 315 12.10 45.58 6.48
C LYS A 315 13.44 46.14 6.90
N LYS A 316 14.47 45.89 6.08
CA LYS A 316 15.81 46.47 6.31
C LYS A 316 15.65 48.00 6.29
N PRO A 317 16.19 48.72 7.30
CA PRO A 317 16.09 50.18 7.32
C PRO A 317 16.71 50.76 6.06
N PRO A 318 16.19 51.89 5.54
CA PRO A 318 16.67 52.49 4.30
C PRO A 318 18.19 52.69 4.33
N LYS A 319 18.83 52.60 3.16
CA LYS A 319 20.30 52.63 3.02
C LYS A 319 20.93 53.82 3.76
N SER A 320 20.28 54.98 3.72
CA SER A 320 20.68 56.20 4.43
C SER A 320 20.74 56.03 5.96
N GLU A 321 19.80 55.34 6.58
CA GLU A 321 19.81 55.05 8.02
C GLU A 321 20.87 54.02 8.40
N ARG A 322 21.08 53.01 7.54
CA ARG A 322 22.14 52.02 7.73
C ARG A 322 23.51 52.67 7.74
N GLU A 323 23.76 53.57 6.79
CA GLU A 323 24.99 54.34 6.73
C GLU A 323 25.17 55.24 7.96
N LYS A 324 24.10 55.89 8.44
CA LYS A 324 24.13 56.67 9.69
C LYS A 324 24.47 55.80 10.91
N LYS A 325 23.87 54.61 11.04
CA LYS A 325 24.16 53.67 12.14
C LYS A 325 25.60 53.15 12.08
N VAL A 326 26.12 52.83 10.90
CA VAL A 326 27.51 52.41 10.69
C VAL A 326 28.48 53.54 11.06
N LYS A 327 28.22 54.77 10.60
CA LYS A 327 29.02 55.96 10.98
C LYS A 327 29.01 56.19 12.49
N LYS A 328 27.86 56.07 13.15
CA LYS A 328 27.72 56.21 14.62
C LYS A 328 28.51 55.13 15.37
N ARG A 329 28.46 53.87 14.93
CA ARG A 329 29.27 52.76 15.48
C ARG A 329 30.77 53.02 15.30
N HIS A 330 31.20 53.46 14.13
CA HIS A 330 32.60 53.81 13.86
C HIS A 330 33.10 54.95 14.76
N LYS A 331 32.29 55.99 14.97
CA LYS A 331 32.62 57.12 15.85
C LYS A 331 32.74 56.65 17.31
N LYS A 332 31.81 55.81 17.79
CA LYS A 332 31.85 55.22 19.14
C LYS A 332 33.10 54.34 19.33
N ARG A 333 33.45 53.51 18.34
CA ARG A 333 34.65 52.67 18.37
C ARG A 333 35.94 53.51 18.39
N LYS A 334 36.05 54.55 17.55
CA LYS A 334 37.19 55.49 17.57
C LYS A 334 37.33 56.19 18.92
N TYR A 335 36.23 56.59 19.54
CA TYR A 335 36.22 57.20 20.87
C TYR A 335 36.74 56.25 21.95
N GLN A 336 36.26 55.01 21.97
CA GLN A 336 36.72 53.97 22.90
C GLN A 336 38.21 53.66 22.75
N LEU A 337 38.71 53.57 21.52
CA LEU A 337 40.14 53.37 21.25
C LEU A 337 40.99 54.56 21.74
N ARG A 338 40.49 55.80 21.62
CA ARG A 338 41.19 56.99 22.16
C ARG A 338 41.26 56.94 23.69
N LEU A 339 40.17 56.56 24.37
CA LEU A 339 40.15 56.38 25.82
C LEU A 339 41.15 55.31 26.28
N GLN A 340 41.19 54.16 25.61
CA GLN A 340 42.16 53.11 25.91
C GLN A 340 43.61 53.57 25.70
N ARG A 341 43.90 54.33 24.63
CA ARG A 341 45.23 54.92 24.41
C ARG A 341 45.62 55.95 25.47
N LYS A 342 44.69 56.80 25.92
CA LYS A 342 44.94 57.74 27.03
C LYS A 342 45.24 57.00 28.34
N LYS A 343 44.45 55.98 28.69
CA LYS A 343 44.72 55.12 29.85
C LYS A 343 46.09 54.44 29.77
N LYS A 344 46.46 53.87 28.61
CA LYS A 344 47.80 53.29 28.40
C LYS A 344 48.94 54.30 28.56
N ARG A 345 48.75 55.56 28.11
CA ARG A 345 49.75 56.62 28.30
C ARG A 345 49.88 57.07 29.76
N GLN A 346 48.79 57.07 30.51
CA GLN A 346 48.80 57.38 31.95
C GLN A 346 49.41 56.25 32.80
N MET A 347 49.31 55.00 32.35
CA MET A 347 49.94 53.84 33.00
C MET A 347 51.35 53.53 32.50
N SER A 348 51.91 54.33 31.58
CA SER A 348 53.31 54.23 31.17
C SER A 348 54.16 54.99 32.18
N PRO A 349 55.03 54.34 32.97
CA PRO A 349 55.98 55.07 33.80
C PRO A 349 56.86 55.92 32.89
N ALA A 350 57.06 57.19 33.27
CA ALA A 350 58.01 58.06 32.62
C ALA A 350 59.42 57.54 32.90
N THR A 351 59.94 56.66 32.04
CA THR A 351 61.37 56.35 32.00
C THR A 351 62.10 57.56 31.40
N LYS A 352 62.24 58.63 32.20
CA LYS A 352 63.19 59.71 31.95
C LYS A 352 64.43 59.46 32.80
N LYS A 353 65.54 59.23 32.09
CA LYS A 353 66.94 59.53 32.43
C LYS A 353 67.21 60.11 33.83
N ARG A 354 68.11 59.44 34.56
CA ARG A 354 69.17 60.04 35.39
C ARG A 354 70.44 59.22 35.14
N THR A 355 71.32 59.67 34.25
CA THR A 355 72.61 60.37 34.50
C THR A 355 73.59 59.66 35.44
N GLN A 356 74.81 59.50 34.90
CA GLN A 356 76.13 59.23 35.51
C GLN A 356 76.42 57.80 35.96
#